data_AF-K9XH46-F1
#
_entry.id   AF-K9XH46-F1
#
_cell.length_a   1.000
_cell.length_b   1.000
_cell.length_c   1.000
_cell.angle_alpha   90.00
_cell.angle_beta   90.00
_cell.angle_gamma   90.00
#
_symmetry.space_group_name_H-M   'P 1'
#
loop_
_entity.id
_entity.type
_entity.pdbx_description
1 polymer ?
#
loop_
_entity_poly.entity_id
_entity_poly.type
_entity_poly.pdbx_seq_one_letter_code
_entity_poly.pdbx_strand_id
1 'polypeptide(L)' 'MVLLAATGADTPSVIQVRTQDILPSSIENIAIAALRQFESELELGALVTVDLTQSRVRVLPIRRA' A
#
# COMPACT_ATOMS: atom_id res chain seq x y z
N MET A 1 -0.16 -8.25 9.12
CA MET A 1 -1.50 -8.58 8.58
C MET A 1 -2.47 -8.71 9.76
N VAL A 2 -2.65 -7.63 10.54
CA VAL A 2 -3.53 -7.56 11.73
C VAL A 2 -4.30 -6.24 11.74
N LEU A 3 -3.67 -5.15 11.27
CA LEU A 3 -4.29 -3.83 11.21
C LEU A 3 -5.53 -3.73 10.30
N LEU A 4 -5.69 -4.65 9.34
CA LEU A 4 -6.77 -4.59 8.34
C LEU A 4 -8.03 -5.36 8.66
N ALA A 5 -7.96 -6.31 9.58
CA ALA A 5 -9.13 -7.08 9.99
C ALA A 5 -10.04 -6.31 10.96
N ALA A 6 -9.59 -5.15 11.47
CA ALA A 6 -10.24 -4.43 12.56
C ALA A 6 -11.23 -3.35 12.11
N THR A 7 -11.19 -2.88 10.86
CA THR A 7 -11.94 -1.69 10.43
C THR A 7 -13.32 -1.98 9.84
N GLY A 8 -13.67 -3.23 9.55
CA GLY A 8 -14.97 -3.57 8.95
C GLY A 8 -15.23 -2.90 7.59
N ALA A 9 -14.21 -2.33 6.95
CA ALA A 9 -14.31 -1.70 5.65
C ALA A 9 -14.49 -2.77 4.57
N ASP A 10 -15.44 -2.56 3.66
CA ASP A 10 -15.86 -3.56 2.65
C ASP A 10 -14.74 -3.94 1.66
N THR A 11 -13.79 -3.03 1.43
CA THR A 11 -12.58 -3.23 0.61
C THR A 11 -11.37 -2.58 1.30
N PRO A 12 -10.75 -3.26 2.26
CA PRO A 12 -9.64 -2.66 2.98
C PRO A 12 -8.39 -2.64 2.10
N SER A 13 -7.73 -1.49 2.01
CA SER A 13 -6.52 -1.30 1.21
C SER A 13 -5.35 -0.83 2.04
N VAL A 14 -4.15 -1.32 1.72
CA VAL A 14 -2.91 -0.99 2.44
C VAL A 14 -1.80 -0.70 1.46
N ILE A 15 -1.07 0.37 1.75
CA ILE A 15 0.25 0.57 1.17
C ILE A 15 1.30 0.21 2.23
N GLN A 16 2.13 -0.76 1.92
CA GLN A 16 3.28 -1.14 2.72
C GLN A 16 4.55 -0.58 2.07
N VAL A 17 5.15 0.45 2.68
CA VAL A 17 6.43 1.01 2.24
C VAL A 17 7.57 0.30 2.96
N ARG A 18 8.50 -0.30 2.20
CA ARG A 18 9.74 -0.90 2.70
C ARG A 18 10.91 -0.04 2.27
N THR A 19 11.55 0.55 3.26
CA THR A 19 12.67 1.48 3.11
C THR A 19 13.60 1.36 4.31
N GLN A 20 14.88 1.70 4.13
CA GLN A 20 15.81 1.86 5.25
C GLN A 20 15.63 3.21 5.94
N ASP A 21 15.22 4.23 5.17
CA ASP A 21 14.94 5.57 5.67
C ASP A 21 13.43 5.75 5.86
N ILE A 22 13.00 5.74 7.12
CA ILE A 22 11.61 5.87 7.53
C ILE A 22 11.21 7.30 7.89
N LEU A 23 12.05 8.30 7.61
CA LEU A 23 11.71 9.69 7.89
C LEU A 23 10.50 10.12 7.02
N PRO A 24 9.56 10.89 7.58
CA PRO A 24 8.40 11.40 6.83
C PRO A 24 8.80 12.16 5.55
N SER A 25 9.87 12.96 5.63
CA SER A 25 10.43 13.69 4.49
C SER A 25 10.90 12.80 3.34
N SER A 26 11.31 11.57 3.66
CA SER A 26 11.78 10.60 2.68
C SER A 26 10.62 9.78 2.13
N ILE A 27 9.63 9.44 2.96
CA ILE A 27 8.47 8.61 2.59
C ILE A 27 7.36 9.41 1.89
N GLU A 28 7.18 10.71 2.19
CA GLU A 28 6.02 11.51 1.73
C GLU A 28 5.80 11.42 0.22
N ASN A 29 6.85 11.62 -0.57
CA ASN A 29 6.77 11.63 -2.02
C ASN A 29 6.41 10.25 -2.57
N ILE A 30 6.94 9.20 -1.95
CA ILE A 30 6.71 7.81 -2.35
C ILE A 30 5.30 7.39 -2.00
N ALA A 31 4.82 7.73 -0.80
CA ALA A 31 3.47 7.44 -0.37
C ALA A 31 2.44 8.14 -1.27
N ILE A 32 2.63 9.42 -1.56
CA ILE A 32 1.75 10.19 -2.45
C ILE A 32 1.79 9.62 -3.88
N ALA A 33 2.97 9.31 -4.40
CA ALA A 33 3.11 8.71 -5.72
C ALA A 33 2.42 7.34 -5.81
N ALA A 34 2.61 6.48 -4.81
CA ALA A 34 1.97 5.18 -4.75
C ALA A 34 0.45 5.28 -4.64
N LEU A 35 -0.07 6.20 -3.83
CA LEU A 35 -1.52 6.45 -3.73
C LEU A 35 -2.12 6.83 -5.09
N ARG A 36 -1.48 7.75 -5.83
CA ARG A 36 -1.95 8.17 -7.16
C ARG A 36 -1.79 7.08 -8.21
N GLN A 37 -0.70 6.33 -8.16
CA GLN A 37 -0.39 5.33 -9.17
C GLN A 37 -1.28 4.09 -9.06
N PHE A 38 -1.71 3.73 -7.85
CA PHE A 38 -2.51 2.53 -7.59
C PHE A 38 -3.92 2.85 -7.08
N GLU A 39 -4.43 4.04 -7.39
CA GLU A 39 -5.74 4.51 -6.93
C GLU A 39 -6.85 3.51 -7.27
N SER A 40 -6.92 3.07 -8.53
CA SER A 40 -7.92 2.12 -9.01
C SER A 40 -7.81 0.75 -8.32
N GLU A 41 -6.60 0.27 -8.05
CA GLU A 41 -6.38 -0.99 -7.33
C GLU A 41 -6.74 -0.87 -5.85
N LEU A 42 -6.44 0.28 -5.23
CA LEU A 42 -6.81 0.56 -3.85
C LEU A 42 -8.32 0.72 -3.68
N GLU A 43 -9.05 1.27 -4.65
CA GLU A 43 -10.52 1.32 -4.64
C GLU A 43 -11.15 -0.08 -4.64
N LEU A 44 -10.52 -1.02 -5.35
CA LEU A 44 -10.98 -2.41 -5.47
C LEU A 44 -10.57 -3.32 -4.29
N GLY A 45 -9.77 -2.81 -3.34
CA GLY A 45 -9.22 -3.59 -2.24
C GLY A 45 -7.89 -4.26 -2.62
N ALA A 46 -6.78 -3.61 -2.27
CA ALA A 46 -5.44 -4.09 -2.60
C ALA A 46 -4.41 -3.88 -1.49
N LEU A 47 -3.46 -4.82 -1.42
CA LEU A 47 -2.21 -4.63 -0.71
C LEU A 47 -1.13 -4.23 -1.72
N VAL A 48 -0.67 -2.99 -1.62
CA VAL A 48 0.38 -2.41 -2.45
C VAL A 48 1.66 -2.36 -1.64
N THR A 49 2.64 -3.19 -1.97
CA THR A 49 3.96 -3.12 -1.32
C THR A 49 4.93 -2.35 -2.20
N VAL A 50 5.48 -1.25 -1.69
CA VAL A 50 6.50 -0.42 -2.34
C VAL A 50 7.85 -0.69 -1.70
N ASP A 51 8.78 -1.26 -2.45
CA ASP A 51 10.16 -1.48 -2.00
C ASP A 51 11.09 -0.50 -2.70
N LEU A 52 11.69 0.43 -1.95
CA LEU A 52 12.64 1.42 -2.50
C LEU A 52 14.00 0.82 -2.81
N THR A 53 14.39 -0.24 -2.13
CA THR A 53 15.68 -0.91 -2.37
C THR A 53 15.65 -1.70 -3.67
N GLN A 54 14.46 -2.16 -4.08
CA GLN A 54 14.27 -2.94 -5.31
C GLN A 54 13.47 -2.23 -6.40
N SER A 55 12.96 -1.02 -6.14
CA SER A 55 12.06 -0.24 -7.02
C SER A 55 10.94 -1.11 -7.61
N ARG A 56 10.29 -1.89 -6.75
CA ARG A 56 9.22 -2.81 -7.17
C ARG A 56 7.95 -2.50 -6.41
N VAL A 57 6.85 -2.51 -7.16
CA VAL A 57 5.51 -2.47 -6.57
C VAL A 57 4.83 -3.81 -6.80
N ARG A 58 4.25 -4.35 -5.73
CA ARG A 58 3.43 -5.56 -5.79
C ARG A 58 2.02 -5.23 -5.34
N VAL A 59 1.07 -5.42 -6.26
CA VAL A 59 -0.36 -5.37 -5.96
C VAL A 59 -0.85 -6.79 -5.72
N LEU A 60 -1.43 -7.04 -4.55
CA LEU A 60 -2.16 -8.27 -4.29
C LEU A 60 -3.64 -7.94 -4.13
N PRO A 61 -4.52 -8.39 -5.04
CA PRO A 61 -5.94 -8.19 -4.89
C PRO A 61 -6.44 -8.98 -3.68
N ILE A 62 -7.06 -8.29 -2.73
CA ILE A 62 -7.67 -8.95 -1.56
C ILE A 62 -9.05 -9.46 -2.01
N ARG A 63 -9.07 -10.61 -2.70
CA ARG A 63 -10.32 -11.25 -3.11
C ARG A 63 -10.95 -11.93 -1.91
N ARG A 64 -12.20 -11.59 -1.63
CA ARG A 64 -13.05 -12.29 -0.67
C ARG A 64 -13.38 -13.69 -1.21
N ALA A 65 -13.23 -14.71 -0.37
CA ALA A 65 -13.91 -16.00 -0.51
C ALA A 65 -15.21 -15.96 0.30
#